data_AF-A0A7S3TRK9-F1
#
_entry.id   AF-A0A7S3TRK9-F1
#
_cell.length_a   1.000
_cell.length_b   1.000
_cell.length_c   1.000
_cell.angle_alpha   90.00
_cell.angle_beta   90.00
_cell.angle_gamma   90.00
#
_symmetry.space_group_name_H-M   'P 1'
#
loop_
_entity.id
_entity.type
_entity.pdbx_description
1 polymer ?
#
loop_
_entity_poly.entity_id
_entity_poly.type
_entity_poly.pdbx_seq_one_letter_code
_entity_poly.pdbx_strand_id
1 'polypeptide(L)'
;PWCGHCKAMLPAYEKAARNLKKRTPAPARLAKVDATTQKTIAKKYDVKGYPTILIFKNGELLHFYSAGREKEDIVDYMQTIQTPLPLGMIMRSYYTARGFYKELIKLVLGVPNPYRKYLYQAFPLIAALPFLTTGLMILVVMRQPAPVKVVKAPDAARGRQFGSEAAAKAKGRRSASPAAREGDAQEPAEGAGDGEGEEDKDQEPKKP
;
A
#
# COMPACT_ATOMS: atom_id res chain seq x y z
N PRO A 1 31.80 12.59 12.18
CA PRO A 1 30.45 12.01 12.42
C PRO A 1 30.45 10.91 13.50
N TRP A 2 29.54 11.01 14.48
CA TRP A 2 29.42 10.06 15.59
C TRP A 2 28.56 8.83 15.25
N CYS A 3 27.40 9.02 14.58
CA CYS A 3 26.41 7.98 14.29
C CYS A 3 27.00 6.75 13.56
N GLY A 4 26.78 5.56 14.15
CA GLY A 4 27.24 4.27 13.63
C GLY A 4 26.64 3.91 12.27
N HIS A 5 25.33 4.12 12.08
CA HIS A 5 24.65 3.84 10.81
C HIS A 5 25.25 4.65 9.64
N CYS A 6 25.64 5.91 9.88
CA CYS A 6 26.33 6.72 8.88
C CYS A 6 27.72 6.17 8.55
N LYS A 7 28.50 5.75 9.56
CA LYS A 7 29.83 5.13 9.37
C LYS A 7 29.74 3.85 8.52
N ALA A 8 28.76 2.99 8.81
CA ALA A 8 28.54 1.75 8.07
C ALA A 8 28.10 1.98 6.61
N MET A 9 27.25 2.97 6.36
CA MET A 9 26.73 3.25 5.01
C MET A 9 27.73 4.01 4.11
N LEU A 10 28.57 4.87 4.67
CA LEU A 10 29.52 5.71 3.93
C LEU A 10 30.36 4.96 2.87
N PRO A 11 31.04 3.82 3.15
CA PRO A 11 31.84 3.12 2.15
C PRO A 11 31.01 2.52 1.00
N ALA A 12 29.73 2.20 1.22
CA ALA A 12 28.82 1.79 0.14
C ALA A 12 28.38 3.00 -0.69
N TYR A 13 27.98 4.09 -0.03
CA TYR A 13 27.53 5.34 -0.65
C TYR A 13 28.61 5.95 -1.56
N GLU A 14 29.86 5.99 -1.12
CA GLU A 14 30.96 6.51 -1.96
C GLU A 14 31.28 5.59 -3.15
N LYS A 15 31.18 4.26 -3.00
CA LYS A 15 31.32 3.34 -4.14
C LYS A 15 30.16 3.47 -5.14
N ALA A 16 28.95 3.78 -4.67
CA ALA A 16 27.81 4.12 -5.52
C ALA A 16 28.05 5.43 -6.28
N ALA A 17 28.47 6.50 -5.60
CA ALA A 17 28.82 7.78 -6.22
C ALA A 17 29.91 7.63 -7.30
N ARG A 18 30.97 6.84 -7.02
CA ARG A 18 32.03 6.51 -7.98
C ARG A 18 31.55 5.65 -9.16
N ASN A 19 30.47 4.87 -9.03
CA ASN A 19 29.86 4.15 -10.16
C ASN A 19 28.97 5.07 -11.00
N LEU A 20 28.12 5.88 -10.36
CA LEU A 20 27.18 6.78 -11.05
C LEU A 20 27.91 7.87 -11.85
N LYS A 21 29.05 8.39 -11.37
CA LYS A 21 29.93 9.31 -12.12
C LYS A 21 30.56 8.67 -13.38
N LYS A 22 30.66 7.34 -13.46
CA LYS A 22 31.22 6.61 -14.63
C LYS A 22 30.17 6.22 -15.68
N ARG A 23 28.88 6.46 -15.43
CA ARG A 23 27.81 6.16 -16.39
C ARG A 23 27.54 7.38 -17.27
N THR A 24 27.25 7.12 -18.55
CA THR A 24 26.92 8.16 -19.55
C THR A 24 25.59 7.80 -20.21
N PRO A 25 24.57 8.67 -20.16
CA PRO A 25 24.50 9.90 -19.36
C PRO A 25 24.60 9.60 -17.86
N ALA A 26 25.11 10.56 -17.07
CA ALA A 26 25.25 10.39 -15.63
C ALA A 26 23.87 10.51 -14.95
N PRO A 27 23.34 9.43 -14.32
CA PRO A 27 21.93 9.38 -13.91
C PRO A 27 21.61 10.24 -12.68
N ALA A 28 22.58 10.41 -11.78
CA ALA A 28 22.48 11.23 -10.58
C ALA A 28 23.86 11.67 -10.10
N ARG A 29 23.92 12.76 -9.35
CA ARG A 29 25.09 13.16 -8.54
C ARG A 29 24.75 12.94 -7.06
N LEU A 30 25.69 12.36 -6.31
CA LEU A 30 25.54 12.08 -4.88
C LEU A 30 26.37 13.09 -4.07
N ALA A 31 25.80 13.58 -2.98
CA ALA A 31 26.41 14.59 -2.11
C ALA A 31 26.21 14.22 -0.63
N LYS A 32 27.11 14.67 0.24
CA LYS A 32 27.02 14.49 1.69
C LYS A 32 27.08 15.85 2.39
N VAL A 33 26.15 16.09 3.31
CA VAL A 33 26.08 17.29 4.17
C VAL A 33 26.19 16.83 5.61
N ASP A 34 27.03 17.49 6.42
CA ASP A 34 27.03 17.25 7.86
C ASP A 34 25.99 18.15 8.53
N ALA A 35 24.90 17.55 8.99
CA ALA A 35 23.80 18.24 9.65
C ALA A 35 24.18 18.81 11.04
N THR A 36 25.28 18.36 11.64
CA THR A 36 25.74 18.91 12.93
C THR A 36 26.30 20.32 12.79
N THR A 37 26.92 20.63 11.64
CA THR A 37 27.37 21.98 11.28
C THR A 37 26.29 22.75 10.52
N GLN A 38 25.66 22.14 9.51
CA GLN A 38 24.65 22.80 8.67
C GLN A 38 23.22 22.63 9.22
N LYS A 39 23.00 23.11 10.45
CA LYS A 39 21.73 23.01 11.18
C LYS A 39 20.54 23.67 10.46
N THR A 40 20.78 24.71 9.66
CA THR A 40 19.75 25.38 8.84
C THR A 40 19.19 24.48 7.75
N ILE A 41 20.06 23.76 7.02
CA ILE A 41 19.64 22.77 6.01
C ILE A 41 18.92 21.59 6.68
N ALA A 42 19.42 21.12 7.83
CA ALA A 42 18.80 20.04 8.58
C ALA A 42 17.36 20.40 9.03
N LYS A 43 17.15 21.63 9.52
CA LYS A 43 15.80 22.15 9.83
C LYS A 43 14.92 22.31 8.58
N LYS A 44 15.45 22.87 7.49
CA LYS A 44 14.69 23.12 6.24
C LYS A 44 14.06 21.85 5.65
N TYR A 45 14.69 20.69 5.83
CA TYR A 45 14.23 19.40 5.32
C TYR A 45 13.84 18.40 6.42
N ASP A 46 13.47 18.90 7.61
CA ASP A 46 12.97 18.12 8.77
C ASP A 46 13.80 16.86 9.10
N VAL A 47 15.14 17.00 9.12
CA VAL A 47 16.07 15.89 9.29
C VAL A 47 16.15 15.48 10.77
N LYS A 48 15.15 14.70 11.21
CA LYS A 48 15.00 14.17 12.57
C LYS A 48 15.96 13.02 12.94
N GLY A 49 16.65 12.41 11.97
CA GLY A 49 17.49 11.22 12.21
C GLY A 49 18.59 11.03 11.16
N TYR A 50 19.51 10.09 11.43
CA TYR A 50 20.71 9.86 10.60
C TYR A 50 21.02 8.36 10.39
N PRO A 51 21.33 7.92 9.15
CA PRO A 51 21.33 8.67 7.90
C PRO A 51 19.92 8.87 7.33
N THR A 52 19.59 10.12 6.97
CA THR A 52 18.46 10.45 6.09
C THR A 52 19.01 10.83 4.72
N ILE A 53 18.39 10.32 3.66
CA ILE A 53 18.77 10.61 2.28
C ILE A 53 17.57 11.22 1.56
N LEU A 54 17.77 12.43 1.06
CA LEU A 54 16.80 13.23 0.31
C LEU A 54 17.12 13.13 -1.17
N ILE A 55 16.10 12.98 -2.02
CA ILE A 55 16.26 12.91 -3.47
C ILE A 55 15.76 14.20 -4.10
N PHE A 56 16.63 14.89 -4.82
CA PHE A 56 16.31 16.13 -5.52
C PHE A 56 16.23 15.89 -7.03
N LYS A 57 15.24 16.52 -7.68
CA LYS A 57 15.10 16.55 -9.15
C LYS A 57 14.81 18.00 -9.56
N ASN A 58 15.55 18.50 -10.54
CA ASN A 58 15.46 19.90 -11.03
C ASN A 58 15.64 20.99 -9.94
N GLY A 59 16.23 20.65 -8.79
CA GLY A 59 16.42 21.55 -7.63
C GLY A 59 15.37 21.36 -6.52
N GLU A 60 14.23 20.75 -6.83
CA GLU A 60 13.13 20.48 -5.90
C GLU A 60 13.32 19.15 -5.17
N LEU A 61 12.78 19.05 -3.95
CA LEU A 61 12.74 17.79 -3.19
C LEU A 61 11.66 16.87 -3.79
N LEU A 62 12.08 15.74 -4.35
CA LEU A 62 11.17 14.77 -4.96
C LEU A 62 10.55 13.85 -3.90
N HIS A 63 11.39 13.20 -3.08
CA HIS A 63 10.98 12.30 -1.99
C HIS A 63 12.16 11.86 -1.11
N PHE A 64 11.87 11.19 0.01
CA PHE A 64 12.86 10.53 0.87
C PHE A 64 13.24 9.14 0.34
N TYR A 65 14.53 8.77 0.42
CA TYR A 65 15.01 7.46 -0.01
C TYR A 65 14.75 6.36 1.04
N SER A 66 13.97 5.35 0.66
CA SER A 66 13.53 4.25 1.53
C SER A 66 14.04 2.86 1.13
N ALA A 67 14.94 2.76 0.14
CA ALA A 67 15.46 1.49 -0.36
C ALA A 67 16.75 1.03 0.36
N GLY A 68 17.30 -0.12 -0.07
CA GLY A 68 18.43 -0.78 0.57
C GLY A 68 19.71 0.08 0.65
N ARG A 69 20.50 -0.09 1.71
CA ARG A 69 21.68 0.77 1.98
C ARG A 69 22.96 0.33 1.27
N GLU A 70 22.88 -0.67 0.39
CA GLU A 70 24.02 -1.23 -0.35
C GLU A 70 24.33 -0.44 -1.62
N LYS A 71 25.57 -0.56 -2.14
CA LYS A 71 26.04 0.13 -3.35
C LYS A 71 25.09 -0.08 -4.53
N GLU A 72 24.70 -1.33 -4.76
CA GLU A 72 23.85 -1.77 -5.86
C GLU A 72 22.43 -1.21 -5.74
N ASP A 73 21.84 -1.19 -4.54
CA ASP A 73 20.49 -0.65 -4.32
C ASP A 73 20.44 0.87 -4.56
N ILE A 74 21.48 1.60 -4.16
CA ILE A 74 21.61 3.03 -4.44
C ILE A 74 21.77 3.26 -5.96
N VAL A 75 22.62 2.48 -6.62
CA VAL A 75 22.87 2.60 -8.07
C VAL A 75 21.63 2.27 -8.90
N ASP A 76 20.92 1.19 -8.58
CA ASP A 76 19.70 0.76 -9.26
C ASP A 76 18.58 1.78 -9.08
N TYR A 77 18.36 2.25 -7.84
CA TYR A 77 17.31 3.22 -7.55
C TYR A 77 17.53 4.55 -8.29
N MET A 78 18.79 5.05 -8.36
CA MET A 78 19.09 6.31 -9.05
C MET A 78 18.79 6.25 -10.55
N GLN A 79 18.88 5.08 -11.20
CA GLN A 79 18.48 4.91 -12.60
C GLN A 79 16.96 5.12 -12.80
N THR A 80 16.13 4.74 -11.83
CA THR A 80 14.66 4.93 -11.93
C THR A 80 14.20 6.39 -11.94
N ILE A 81 15.02 7.32 -11.43
CA ILE A 81 14.68 8.75 -11.37
C ILE A 81 14.69 9.37 -12.78
N GLN A 82 15.47 8.80 -13.70
CA GLN A 82 15.49 9.16 -15.12
C GLN A 82 14.32 8.54 -15.91
N THR A 83 13.87 7.34 -15.53
CA THR A 83 12.78 6.67 -16.26
C THR A 83 11.48 7.47 -16.17
N PRO A 84 10.69 7.56 -17.26
CA PRO A 84 9.43 8.31 -17.26
C PRO A 84 8.39 7.67 -16.32
N LEU A 85 7.44 8.49 -15.89
CA LEU A 85 6.21 8.01 -15.29
C LEU A 85 5.36 7.32 -16.38
N PRO A 86 4.61 6.25 -16.09
CA PRO A 86 4.41 5.63 -14.77
C PRO A 86 5.49 4.63 -14.36
N LEU A 87 6.31 4.11 -15.29
CA LEU A 87 7.24 3.01 -15.06
C LEU A 87 8.23 3.29 -13.91
N GLY A 88 8.72 4.54 -13.82
CA GLY A 88 9.59 4.97 -12.73
C GLY A 88 8.95 4.95 -11.33
N MET A 89 7.64 4.82 -11.18
CA MET A 89 6.99 4.57 -9.88
C MET A 89 6.99 3.08 -9.53
N ILE A 90 6.63 2.23 -10.49
CA ILE A 90 6.63 0.77 -10.36
C ILE A 90 8.04 0.27 -9.99
N MET A 91 9.05 0.75 -10.72
CA MET A 91 10.45 0.37 -10.46
C MET A 91 10.97 0.88 -9.10
N ARG A 92 10.57 2.09 -8.66
CA ARG A 92 10.91 2.57 -7.31
C ARG A 92 10.28 1.69 -6.22
N SER A 93 9.02 1.32 -6.36
CA SER A 93 8.33 0.40 -5.45
C SER A 93 9.04 -0.95 -5.37
N TYR A 94 9.38 -1.54 -6.53
CA TYR A 94 10.11 -2.80 -6.62
C TYR A 94 11.48 -2.75 -5.91
N TYR A 95 12.29 -1.71 -6.12
CA TYR A 95 13.60 -1.60 -5.46
C TYR A 95 13.51 -1.29 -3.96
N THR A 96 12.49 -0.55 -3.51
CA THR A 96 12.21 -0.39 -2.07
C THR A 96 11.80 -1.73 -1.45
N ALA A 97 10.91 -2.49 -2.08
CA ALA A 97 10.53 -3.83 -1.63
C ALA A 97 11.72 -4.82 -1.61
N ARG A 98 12.58 -4.78 -2.64
CA ARG A 98 13.85 -5.54 -2.68
C ARG A 98 14.76 -5.19 -1.49
N GLY A 99 14.82 -3.91 -1.12
CA GLY A 99 15.56 -3.43 0.04
C GLY A 99 15.05 -4.03 1.35
N PHE A 100 13.73 -3.95 1.60
CA PHE A 100 13.12 -4.58 2.78
C PHE A 100 13.31 -6.11 2.79
N TYR A 101 13.19 -6.78 1.65
CA TYR A 101 13.40 -8.22 1.53
C TYR A 101 14.84 -8.65 1.88
N LYS A 102 15.85 -7.86 1.50
CA LYS A 102 17.25 -8.09 1.93
C LYS A 102 17.41 -8.01 3.44
N GLU A 103 16.88 -6.96 4.07
CA GLU A 103 16.98 -6.81 5.54
C GLU A 103 16.17 -7.88 6.28
N LEU A 104 15.01 -8.29 5.74
CA LEU A 104 14.22 -9.41 6.27
C LEU A 104 15.02 -10.73 6.25
N ILE A 105 15.69 -11.06 5.15
CA ILE A 105 16.55 -12.27 5.07
C ILE A 105 17.73 -12.18 6.05
N LYS A 106 18.34 -11.00 6.21
CA LYS A 106 19.46 -10.82 7.16
C LYS A 106 19.04 -11.07 8.61
N LEU A 107 17.78 -10.78 8.95
CA LEU A 107 17.20 -10.86 10.30
C LEU A 107 16.52 -12.19 10.61
N VAL A 108 15.61 -12.65 9.74
CA VAL A 108 14.69 -13.78 10.00
C VAL A 108 15.34 -15.13 9.72
N LEU A 109 16.44 -15.17 8.94
CA LEU A 109 17.05 -16.40 8.46
C LEU A 109 18.52 -16.51 8.88
N GLY A 110 18.81 -17.52 9.70
CA GLY A 110 20.15 -18.07 9.95
C GLY A 110 20.80 -18.73 8.72
N VAL A 111 20.34 -18.37 7.52
CA VAL A 111 20.83 -18.85 6.23
C VAL A 111 22.29 -18.40 6.03
N PRO A 112 23.23 -19.33 5.82
CA PRO A 112 24.64 -19.00 5.62
C PRO A 112 24.87 -18.05 4.45
N ASN A 113 25.90 -17.21 4.58
CA ASN A 113 26.25 -16.16 3.61
C ASN A 113 26.19 -16.55 2.11
N PRO A 114 26.68 -17.72 1.63
CA PRO A 114 26.59 -18.06 0.20
C PRO A 114 25.16 -18.11 -0.35
N TYR A 115 24.20 -18.63 0.42
CA TYR A 115 22.82 -18.83 -0.04
C TYR A 115 22.02 -17.53 -0.16
N ARG A 116 22.40 -16.49 0.60
CA ARG A 116 21.74 -15.16 0.60
C ARG A 116 21.71 -14.54 -0.81
N LYS A 117 22.75 -14.75 -1.62
CA LYS A 117 22.83 -14.29 -3.02
C LYS A 117 21.71 -14.88 -3.88
N TYR A 118 21.44 -16.18 -3.72
CA TYR A 118 20.42 -16.89 -4.50
C TYR A 118 19.00 -16.43 -4.12
N LEU A 119 18.74 -16.22 -2.82
CA LEU A 119 17.46 -15.65 -2.36
C LEU A 119 17.23 -14.25 -2.92
N TYR A 120 18.24 -13.38 -2.93
CA TYR A 120 18.11 -12.04 -3.54
C TYR A 120 17.87 -12.08 -5.05
N GLN A 121 18.42 -13.08 -5.76
CA GLN A 121 18.18 -13.30 -7.19
C GLN A 121 16.80 -13.93 -7.47
N ALA A 122 16.29 -14.74 -6.55
CA ALA A 122 14.96 -15.35 -6.61
C ALA A 122 13.81 -14.39 -6.23
N PHE A 123 14.11 -13.21 -5.64
CA PHE A 123 13.12 -12.21 -5.22
C PHE A 123 11.97 -11.96 -6.22
N PRO A 124 12.19 -11.71 -7.54
CA PRO A 124 11.08 -11.49 -8.47
C PRO A 124 10.17 -12.72 -8.63
N LEU A 125 10.70 -13.95 -8.54
CA LEU A 125 9.88 -15.17 -8.56
C LEU A 125 9.09 -15.32 -7.26
N ILE A 126 9.73 -15.05 -6.12
CA ILE A 126 9.11 -15.12 -4.78
C ILE A 126 8.03 -14.05 -4.62
N ALA A 127 8.23 -12.86 -5.17
CA ALA A 127 7.22 -11.81 -5.24
C ALA A 127 6.06 -12.14 -6.19
N ALA A 128 6.31 -12.87 -7.29
CA ALA A 128 5.26 -13.27 -8.24
C ALA A 128 4.43 -14.48 -7.77
N LEU A 129 5.03 -15.42 -7.03
CA LEU A 129 4.36 -16.63 -6.51
C LEU A 129 2.98 -16.38 -5.87
N PRO A 130 2.78 -15.44 -4.93
CA PRO A 130 1.46 -15.20 -4.34
C PRO A 130 0.42 -14.67 -5.33
N PHE A 131 0.82 -13.94 -6.39
CA PHE A 131 -0.09 -13.51 -7.44
C PHE A 131 -0.47 -14.67 -8.39
N LEU A 132 0.47 -15.59 -8.64
CA LEU A 132 0.21 -16.79 -9.43
C LEU A 132 -0.71 -17.76 -8.69
N THR A 133 -0.51 -17.99 -7.39
CA THR A 133 -1.37 -18.89 -6.61
C THR A 133 -2.76 -18.30 -6.35
N THR A 134 -2.87 -17.00 -6.03
CA THR A 134 -4.18 -16.35 -5.88
C THR A 134 -4.91 -16.26 -7.22
N GLY A 135 -4.23 -15.91 -8.33
CA GLY A 135 -4.81 -15.93 -9.67
C GLY A 135 -5.31 -17.31 -10.10
N LEU A 136 -4.55 -18.38 -9.81
CA LEU A 136 -4.98 -19.76 -10.06
C LEU A 136 -6.20 -20.14 -9.21
N MET A 137 -6.21 -19.82 -7.92
CA MET A 137 -7.35 -20.08 -7.03
C MET A 137 -8.61 -19.32 -7.49
N ILE A 138 -8.47 -18.06 -7.91
CA ILE A 138 -9.59 -17.28 -8.47
C ILE A 138 -10.11 -17.95 -9.75
N LEU A 139 -9.24 -18.41 -10.65
CA LEU A 139 -9.65 -19.15 -11.86
C LEU A 139 -10.31 -20.50 -11.56
N VAL A 140 -9.96 -21.18 -10.47
CA VAL A 140 -10.60 -22.43 -10.01
C VAL A 140 -11.97 -22.15 -9.36
N VAL A 141 -12.11 -21.04 -8.63
CA VAL A 141 -13.39 -20.59 -8.06
C VAL A 141 -14.35 -20.08 -9.14
N MET A 142 -13.88 -19.27 -10.09
CA MET A 142 -14.68 -18.79 -11.23
C MET A 142 -15.03 -19.90 -12.25
N ARG A 143 -14.37 -21.06 -12.16
CA ARG A 143 -14.74 -22.28 -12.92
C ARG A 143 -15.76 -23.17 -12.21
N GLN A 144 -16.19 -22.85 -10.99
CA GLN A 144 -17.31 -23.56 -10.38
C GLN A 144 -18.59 -23.29 -11.21
N PRO A 145 -19.27 -24.32 -11.74
CA PRO A 145 -20.53 -24.10 -12.45
C PRO A 145 -21.54 -23.54 -11.47
N ALA A 146 -22.31 -22.53 -11.91
CA ALA A 146 -23.36 -21.93 -11.08
C ALA A 146 -24.32 -23.02 -10.56
N PRO A 147 -24.77 -22.95 -9.29
CA PRO A 147 -25.60 -24.00 -8.70
C PRO A 147 -26.86 -24.19 -9.53
N VAL A 148 -27.02 -25.39 -10.10
CA VAL A 148 -28.13 -25.73 -10.99
C VAL A 148 -29.43 -25.59 -10.20
N LYS A 149 -30.21 -24.55 -10.52
CA LYS A 149 -31.56 -24.36 -9.97
C LYS A 149 -32.43 -25.51 -10.48
N VAL A 150 -32.66 -26.51 -9.63
CA VAL A 150 -33.53 -27.64 -9.91
C VAL A 150 -34.94 -27.11 -10.12
N VAL A 151 -35.36 -26.98 -11.38
CA VAL A 151 -36.72 -26.60 -11.75
C VAL A 151 -37.63 -27.77 -11.37
N LYS A 152 -38.42 -27.59 -10.31
CA LYS A 152 -39.41 -28.58 -9.91
C LYS A 152 -40.49 -28.64 -11.00
N ALA A 153 -40.57 -29.77 -11.70
CA ALA A 153 -41.58 -30.00 -12.72
C ALA A 153 -43.00 -29.91 -12.12
N PRO A 154 -44.00 -29.41 -12.87
CA PRO A 154 -45.38 -29.39 -12.40
C PRO A 154 -45.94 -30.82 -12.30
N ASP A 155 -46.57 -31.13 -11.17
CA ASP A 155 -47.17 -32.45 -10.88
C ASP A 155 -48.43 -32.72 -11.74
N ALA A 156 -48.23 -33.08 -13.00
CA ALA A 156 -49.29 -33.49 -13.91
C ALA A 156 -49.68 -34.96 -13.69
N ALA A 157 -51.00 -35.22 -13.67
CA ALA A 157 -51.63 -36.54 -13.68
C ALA A 157 -51.45 -37.46 -12.44
N ARG A 158 -52.29 -37.22 -11.41
CA ARG A 158 -52.98 -38.30 -10.69
C ARG A 158 -54.44 -37.92 -10.48
N GLY A 159 -55.37 -38.67 -11.07
CA GLY A 159 -56.79 -38.30 -11.13
C GLY A 159 -57.75 -39.35 -10.60
N ARG A 160 -58.96 -38.88 -10.25
CA ARG A 160 -60.21 -39.62 -9.95
C ARG A 160 -60.21 -40.64 -8.80
N GLN A 161 -60.86 -40.26 -7.70
CA GLN A 161 -62.07 -40.89 -7.12
C GLN A 161 -62.87 -39.73 -6.45
N PHE A 162 -64.14 -39.46 -6.77
CA PHE A 162 -65.39 -40.19 -6.46
C PHE A 162 -65.75 -40.23 -4.95
N GLY A 163 -66.88 -39.59 -4.56
CA GLY A 163 -67.61 -39.93 -3.33
C GLY A 163 -68.13 -38.77 -2.45
N SER A 164 -69.46 -38.74 -2.26
CA SER A 164 -70.23 -38.33 -1.04
C SER A 164 -69.85 -37.09 -0.20
N GLU A 165 -70.66 -36.04 -0.36
CA GLU A 165 -71.50 -35.34 0.65
C GLU A 165 -71.10 -35.06 2.13
N ALA A 166 -71.63 -33.90 2.58
CA ALA A 166 -72.14 -33.54 3.92
C ALA A 166 -71.23 -32.80 4.95
N ALA A 167 -71.91 -32.04 5.84
CA ALA A 167 -71.42 -31.26 6.99
C ALA A 167 -70.26 -30.25 6.71
N ALA A 168 -70.45 -28.96 6.43
CA ALA A 168 -71.24 -27.92 7.11
C ALA A 168 -70.84 -27.62 8.58
N LYS A 169 -70.05 -26.54 8.79
CA LYS A 169 -70.45 -25.38 9.64
C LYS A 169 -69.54 -24.18 9.40
N ALA A 170 -70.07 -22.96 9.48
CA ALA A 170 -69.34 -21.72 9.22
C ALA A 170 -69.09 -20.90 10.50
N LYS A 171 -68.26 -19.85 10.33
CA LYS A 171 -68.33 -18.51 10.97
C LYS A 171 -67.34 -18.22 12.11
N GLY A 172 -66.20 -17.60 11.74
CA GLY A 172 -65.26 -16.88 12.62
C GLY A 172 -64.76 -15.61 11.91
N ARG A 173 -65.07 -14.43 12.46
CA ARG A 173 -64.89 -13.10 11.82
C ARG A 173 -63.47 -12.53 12.02
N ARG A 174 -63.00 -11.75 11.02
CA ARG A 174 -62.45 -10.34 11.05
C ARG A 174 -61.50 -9.94 12.20
N SER A 175 -60.51 -9.03 12.05
CA SER A 175 -59.97 -8.24 10.92
C SER A 175 -58.81 -7.35 11.43
N ALA A 176 -57.98 -6.65 10.63
CA ALA A 176 -57.43 -6.79 9.25
C ALA A 176 -56.62 -5.51 8.92
N SER A 177 -56.05 -5.42 7.71
CA SER A 177 -55.63 -4.18 7.03
C SER A 177 -54.32 -3.48 7.48
N PRO A 178 -53.69 -2.65 6.60
CA PRO A 178 -52.23 -2.77 6.39
C PRO A 178 -51.44 -1.45 6.19
N ALA A 179 -50.14 -1.59 5.91
CA ALA A 179 -49.28 -0.65 5.16
C ALA A 179 -48.17 -1.49 4.46
N ALA A 180 -47.61 -1.25 3.27
CA ALA A 180 -47.34 -0.03 2.46
C ALA A 180 -46.23 0.86 3.07
N ARG A 181 -45.28 1.43 2.31
CA ARG A 181 -45.13 1.58 0.84
C ARG A 181 -43.63 1.73 0.46
N GLU A 182 -43.30 1.75 -0.84
CA GLU A 182 -41.99 2.22 -1.34
C GLU A 182 -41.78 3.74 -1.11
N GLY A 183 -40.53 4.19 -1.21
CA GLY A 183 -40.16 5.61 -1.28
C GLY A 183 -38.64 5.83 -1.39
N ASP A 184 -38.21 6.54 -2.43
CA ASP A 184 -36.81 6.85 -2.73
C ASP A 184 -36.19 7.91 -1.79
N ALA A 185 -34.85 7.94 -1.74
CA ALA A 185 -34.09 9.07 -1.20
C ALA A 185 -32.81 9.29 -2.04
N GLN A 186 -32.67 10.49 -2.62
CA GLN A 186 -31.51 10.93 -3.39
C GLN A 186 -30.84 12.12 -2.67
N GLU A 187 -29.54 12.31 -2.91
CA GLU A 187 -28.76 13.52 -2.57
C GLU A 187 -29.44 14.84 -3.02
N PRO A 188 -29.13 16.02 -2.42
CA PRO A 188 -27.75 16.46 -2.14
C PRO A 188 -27.45 17.42 -0.94
N ALA A 189 -26.14 17.59 -0.68
CA ALA A 189 -25.33 18.80 -0.39
C ALA A 189 -25.74 19.94 0.60
N GLU A 190 -24.69 20.69 1.02
CA GLU A 190 -24.66 22.00 1.76
C GLU A 190 -25.09 21.99 3.25
N GLY A 191 -24.58 22.82 4.17
CA GLY A 191 -23.42 23.76 4.17
C GLY A 191 -23.38 24.67 5.43
N ALA A 192 -22.18 25.06 5.93
CA ALA A 192 -21.88 25.97 7.07
C ALA A 192 -22.42 25.57 8.48
N GLY A 193 -21.89 26.00 9.65
CA GLY A 193 -20.67 26.78 10.00
C GLY A 193 -20.96 28.16 10.65
N ASP A 194 -20.28 28.68 11.69
CA ASP A 194 -19.24 28.19 12.64
C ASP A 194 -19.15 29.16 13.88
N GLY A 195 -18.51 28.78 15.01
CA GLY A 195 -18.20 29.65 16.19
C GLY A 195 -18.28 28.96 17.58
N GLU A 196 -17.83 29.50 18.74
CA GLU A 196 -16.92 30.63 19.07
C GLU A 196 -16.55 30.68 20.60
N GLY A 197 -15.55 31.49 21.03
CA GLY A 197 -15.11 31.78 22.44
C GLY A 197 -13.80 31.07 22.92
N GLU A 198 -12.71 31.66 23.49
CA GLU A 198 -12.37 32.91 24.25
C GLU A 198 -12.77 32.88 25.75
N GLU A 199 -12.06 33.35 26.81
CA GLU A 199 -10.82 34.12 27.15
C GLU A 199 -9.42 33.50 26.79
N ASP A 200 -8.21 33.97 27.20
CA ASP A 200 -7.54 35.31 27.42
C ASP A 200 -6.19 35.18 28.24
N LYS A 201 -5.44 36.29 28.43
CA LYS A 201 -4.38 36.64 29.44
C LYS A 201 -2.90 36.20 29.33
N ASP A 202 -2.13 37.01 28.61
CA ASP A 202 -1.05 37.89 29.14
C ASP A 202 -0.07 37.41 30.26
N GLN A 203 1.24 37.29 29.94
CA GLN A 203 2.26 38.32 30.30
C GLN A 203 3.71 38.00 29.88
N GLU A 204 4.39 39.04 29.36
CA GLU A 204 5.85 39.28 29.38
C GLU A 204 6.07 40.65 30.09
N PRO A 205 7.28 41.22 30.31
CA PRO A 205 8.61 40.82 29.85
C PRO A 205 9.76 40.88 30.90
N LYS A 206 10.96 40.40 30.53
CA LYS A 206 12.27 41.13 30.58
C LYS A 206 13.53 40.30 30.88
N LYS A 207 14.60 40.80 30.26
CA LYS A 207 16.03 40.51 30.42
C LYS A 207 16.60 40.97 31.79
N PRO A 208 17.82 40.55 32.16
CA PRO A 208 19.01 41.37 31.82
C PRO A 208 20.00 40.74 30.83
#